data_AF-A0A552M412-F1
#
_entry.id   AF-A0A552M412-F1
#
_cell.length_a   1.000
_cell.length_b   1.000
_cell.length_c   1.000
_cell.angle_alpha   90.00
_cell.angle_beta   90.00
_cell.angle_gamma   90.00
#
_symmetry.space_group_name_H-M   'P 1'
#
loop_
_entity.id
_entity.type
_entity.pdbx_description
1 polymer ?
#
loop_
_entity_poly.entity_id
_entity_poly.type
_entity_poly.pdbx_seq_one_letter_code
_entity_poly.pdbx_strand_id
1 'polypeptide(L)'
;WCETLGYWLGTWEGTIDRETAIWARFYDPEGNLIPLPEEAAQEQAAAAQEQAAAAQEQLNATQQALEAERQRSQRLAARLREMGIDL
;
A
#
# COMPACT_ATOMS: atom_id res chain seq x y z
N TRP A 1 27.92 -18.91 8.53
CA TRP A 1 28.04 -17.89 7.47
C TRP A 1 28.56 -18.56 6.22
N CYS A 2 27.85 -18.44 5.09
CA CYS A 2 28.29 -18.95 3.80
C CYS A 2 28.61 -17.77 2.87
N GLU A 3 29.89 -17.55 2.57
CA GLU A 3 30.35 -16.42 1.74
C GLU A 3 29.79 -16.48 0.31
N THR A 4 29.56 -17.67 -0.25
CA THR A 4 29.01 -17.85 -1.60
C THR A 4 27.52 -17.49 -1.69
N LEU A 5 26.77 -17.71 -0.61
CA LEU A 5 25.32 -17.41 -0.55
C LEU A 5 25.03 -16.04 0.05
N GLY A 6 25.99 -15.42 0.77
CA GLY A 6 25.77 -14.16 1.49
C GLY A 6 24.84 -14.28 2.70
N TYR A 7 24.54 -15.51 3.13
CA TYR A 7 23.57 -15.81 4.19
C TYR A 7 24.15 -16.78 5.22
N TRP A 8 23.56 -16.80 6.41
CA TRP A 8 23.83 -17.84 7.40
C TRP A 8 22.57 -18.66 7.70
N LEU A 9 22.76 -19.96 7.92
CA LEU A 9 21.68 -20.88 8.28
C LEU A 9 21.57 -20.90 9.80
N GLY A 10 20.39 -20.57 10.32
CA GLY A 10 20.07 -20.60 11.74
C GLY A 10 18.85 -21.48 12.02
N THR A 11 18.57 -21.68 13.30
CA THR A 11 17.40 -22.40 13.77
C THR A 11 16.29 -21.42 14.12
N TRP A 12 15.14 -21.57 13.46
CA TRP A 12 13.94 -20.80 13.76
C TRP A 12 12.85 -21.72 14.27
N GLU A 13 12.25 -21.38 15.41
CA GLU A 13 11.11 -22.11 15.96
C GLU A 13 9.82 -21.55 15.38
N GLY A 14 9.02 -22.40 14.76
CA GLY A 14 7.68 -22.03 14.31
C GLY A 14 7.00 -23.13 13.52
N THR A 15 5.87 -22.79 12.91
CA THR A 15 4.98 -23.76 12.26
C THR A 15 5.11 -23.66 10.74
N ILE A 16 5.54 -24.75 10.10
CA ILE A 16 5.54 -24.90 8.64
C ILE A 16 4.71 -26.13 8.30
N ASP A 17 3.80 -26.00 7.34
CA ASP A 17 2.90 -27.08 6.89
C ASP A 17 2.16 -27.81 8.06
N ARG A 18 1.69 -27.02 9.04
CA ARG A 18 1.02 -27.47 10.27
C ARG A 18 1.90 -28.23 11.27
N GLU A 19 3.20 -28.31 11.03
CA GLU A 19 4.16 -28.87 11.97
C GLU A 19 4.94 -27.76 12.68
N THR A 20 4.77 -27.68 14.00
CA THR A 20 5.57 -26.80 14.86
C THR A 20 6.85 -27.51 15.25
N ALA A 21 7.98 -26.99 14.76
CA ALA A 21 9.30 -27.57 14.99
C ALA A 21 10.39 -26.49 14.90
N ILE A 22 11.63 -26.91 15.17
CA ILE A 22 12.81 -26.10 14.92
C ILE A 22 13.22 -26.33 13.46
N TRP A 23 12.97 -25.33 12.62
CA TRP A 23 13.28 -25.36 11.20
C TRP A 23 14.61 -24.68 10.92
N ALA A 24 15.33 -25.16 9.91
CA ALA A 24 16.50 -24.48 9.39
C ALA A 24 16.06 -23.33 8.47
N ARG A 25 16.42 -22.10 8.82
CA ARG A 25 16.06 -20.88 8.07
C ARG A 25 17.29 -20.07 7.71
N PHE A 26 17.18 -19.36 6.59
CA PHE A 26 18.21 -18.42 6.16
C PHE A 26 18.02 -17.08 6.85
N TYR A 27 19.15 -16.53 7.30
CA TYR A 27 19.25 -15.23 7.91
C TYR A 27 20.23 -14.38 7.12
N ASP A 28 19.95 -13.09 7.10
CA ASP A 28 20.81 -12.09 6.51
C ASP A 28 22.06 -11.82 7.40
N PRO A 29 23.03 -11.04 6.93
CA PRO A 29 24.25 -10.73 7.67
C PRO A 29 24.00 -9.96 8.98
N GLU A 30 22.85 -9.31 9.10
CA GLU A 30 22.44 -8.51 10.25
C GLU A 30 21.67 -9.35 11.29
N GLY A 31 21.36 -10.62 10.95
CA GLY A 31 20.65 -11.55 11.81
C GLY A 31 19.14 -11.53 11.63
N ASN A 32 18.62 -10.87 10.60
CA ASN A 32 17.21 -10.87 10.28
C ASN A 32 16.84 -12.13 9.51
N LEU A 33 15.68 -12.70 9.83
CA LEU A 33 15.12 -13.85 9.15
C LEU A 33 14.74 -13.46 7.72
N ILE A 34 15.23 -14.20 6.72
CA ILE A 34 14.85 -13.95 5.34
C ILE A 34 13.49 -14.61 5.10
N PRO A 35 12.43 -13.84 4.78
CA PRO A 35 11.11 -14.38 4.48
C PRO A 35 11.18 -15.29 3.26
N LEU A 36 10.33 -16.32 3.17
CA LEU A 36 10.26 -17.09 1.94
C LEU A 36 9.79 -16.19 0.79
N PRO A 37 10.15 -16.50 -0.47
CA PRO A 37 9.63 -15.78 -1.63
C PRO A 37 8.09 -15.71 -1.64
N GLU A 38 7.43 -16.74 -1.14
CA GLU A 38 5.97 -16.79 -1.01
C GLU A 38 5.43 -15.81 0.04
N GLU A 39 6.08 -15.73 1.21
CA GLU A 39 5.72 -14.76 2.25
C GLU A 39 5.94 -13.32 1.74
N ALA A 40 7.08 -13.07 1.11
CA ALA A 40 7.40 -11.76 0.52
C ALA A 40 6.43 -11.38 -0.59
N ALA A 41 5.99 -12.33 -1.42
CA ALA A 41 5.00 -12.09 -2.46
C ALA A 41 3.62 -11.77 -1.88
N GLN A 42 3.21 -12.44 -0.81
CA GLN A 42 1.96 -12.14 -0.12
C GLN A 42 1.99 -10.75 0.52
N GLU A 43 3.10 -10.39 1.18
CA GLU A 43 3.26 -9.07 1.80
C GLU A 43 3.26 -7.95 0.75
N GLN A 44 3.95 -8.15 -0.38
CA GLN A 44 3.89 -7.22 -1.51
C GLN A 44 2.49 -7.11 -2.11
N ALA A 45 1.75 -8.21 -2.24
CA ALA A 45 0.39 -8.17 -2.75
C ALA A 45 -0.55 -7.41 -1.80
N ALA A 46 -0.41 -7.62 -0.48
CA ALA A 46 -1.16 -6.89 0.52
C ALA A 46 -0.84 -5.38 0.49
N ALA A 47 0.45 -5.02 0.46
CA ALA A 47 0.88 -3.64 0.35
C ALA A 47 0.39 -2.97 -0.95
N ALA A 48 0.42 -3.69 -2.07
CA ALA A 48 -0.10 -3.20 -3.35
C ALA A 48 -1.62 -2.98 -3.31
N GLN A 49 -2.38 -3.87 -2.65
CA GLN A 49 -3.82 -3.67 -2.44
C GLN A 49 -4.12 -2.44 -1.58
N GLU A 50 -3.37 -2.24 -0.49
CA GLU A 50 -3.55 -1.08 0.37
C GLU A 50 -3.25 0.22 -0.39
N GLN A 51 -2.16 0.26 -1.16
CA GLN A 51 -1.83 1.40 -2.01
C GLN A 51 -2.90 1.66 -3.07
N ALA A 52 -3.44 0.61 -3.69
CA ALA A 52 -4.53 0.75 -4.67
C ALA A 52 -5.81 1.31 -4.02
N ALA A 53 -6.15 0.85 -2.82
CA ALA A 53 -7.28 1.36 -2.06
C ALA A 53 -7.11 2.84 -1.69
N ALA A 54 -5.93 3.22 -1.18
CA ALA A 54 -5.60 4.59 -0.87
C ALA A 54 -5.63 5.50 -2.11
N ALA A 55 -5.10 5.03 -3.24
CA ALA A 55 -5.14 5.77 -4.50
C ALA A 55 -6.59 5.97 -5.00
N GLN A 56 -7.44 4.95 -4.87
CA GLN A 56 -8.85 5.05 -5.23
C GLN A 56 -9.60 6.05 -4.35
N GLU A 57 -9.33 6.06 -3.05
CA GLU A 57 -9.91 7.03 -2.11
C GLU A 57 -9.49 8.46 -2.48
N GLN A 58 -8.21 8.66 -2.77
CA GLN A 58 -7.66 9.96 -3.21
C GLN A 58 -8.33 10.45 -4.50
N LEU A 59 -8.55 9.55 -5.47
CA LEU A 59 -9.25 9.88 -6.72
C LEU A 59 -10.69 10.30 -6.45
N ASN A 60 -11.41 9.55 -5.62
CA ASN A 60 -12.79 9.87 -5.26
C ASN A 60 -12.89 11.22 -4.54
N ALA A 61 -12.00 11.50 -3.59
CA ALA A 61 -11.93 12.78 -2.89
C ALA A 61 -11.66 13.95 -3.85
N THR A 62 -10.74 13.74 -4.81
CA THR A 62 -10.41 14.76 -5.82
C THR A 62 -11.60 15.04 -6.74
N GLN A 63 -12.33 13.99 -7.17
CA GLN A 63 -13.54 14.16 -7.98
C GLN A 63 -14.62 14.94 -7.24
N GLN A 64 -14.88 14.59 -5.97
CA GLN A 64 -15.85 15.32 -5.15
C GLN A 64 -15.47 16.79 -4.95
N ALA A 65 -14.19 17.08 -4.73
CA ALA A 65 -13.71 18.45 -4.60
C ALA A 65 -13.91 19.25 -5.90
N LEU A 66 -13.65 18.65 -7.06
CA LEU A 66 -13.85 19.27 -8.36
C LEU A 66 -15.34 19.55 -8.64
N GLU A 67 -16.21 18.59 -8.32
CA GLU A 67 -17.66 18.76 -8.46
C GLU A 67 -18.19 19.86 -7.54
N ALA A 68 -17.72 19.90 -6.29
CA ALA A 68 -18.10 20.94 -5.34
C ALA A 68 -17.65 22.33 -5.80
N GLU A 69 -16.45 22.46 -6.36
CA GLU A 69 -15.95 23.71 -6.97
C GLU A 69 -16.84 24.12 -8.14
N ARG A 70 -17.12 23.21 -9.09
CA ARG A 70 -17.99 23.49 -10.23
C ARG A 70 -19.37 23.97 -9.80
N GLN A 71 -19.97 23.32 -8.80
CA GLN A 71 -21.27 23.73 -8.26
C GLN A 71 -21.21 25.11 -7.58
N ARG A 72 -20.12 25.44 -6.89
CA ARG A 72 -19.93 26.78 -6.31
C ARG A 72 -19.81 27.83 -7.41
N SER A 73 -18.96 27.57 -8.41
CA SER A 73 -18.76 28.44 -9.56
C SER A 73 -20.06 28.69 -10.34
N GLN A 74 -20.83 27.64 -10.61
CA GLN A 74 -22.14 27.75 -11.26
C GLN A 74 -23.14 28.59 -10.44
N ARG A 75 -23.20 28.39 -9.11
CA ARG A 75 -24.08 29.18 -8.23
C ARG A 75 -23.68 30.65 -8.20
N LEU A 76 -22.38 30.94 -8.13
CA LEU A 76 -21.85 32.30 -8.21
C LEU A 76 -22.20 32.95 -9.55
N ALA A 77 -21.98 32.26 -10.67
CA ALA A 77 -22.33 32.75 -12.01
C ALA A 77 -23.83 32.99 -12.17
N ALA A 78 -24.68 32.11 -11.64
CA ALA A 78 -26.14 32.29 -11.63
C ALA A 78 -26.53 33.53 -10.81
N ARG A 79 -25.93 33.72 -9.63
CA ARG A 79 -26.22 34.86 -8.77
C ARG A 79 -25.77 36.19 -9.38
N LEU A 80 -24.64 36.20 -10.09
CA LEU A 80 -24.15 37.38 -10.83
C LEU A 80 -25.10 37.75 -11.98
N ARG A 81 -25.57 36.76 -12.74
CA ARG A 81 -26.59 36.94 -13.78
C ARG A 81 -27.92 37.48 -13.23
N GLU A 82 -28.38 36.97 -12.09
CA GLU A 82 -29.58 37.50 -11.41
C GLU A 82 -29.44 38.98 -11.01
N MET A 83 -28.23 39.44 -10.72
CA MET A 83 -27.96 40.85 -10.39
C MET A 83 -27.74 41.74 -11.62
N GLY A 84 -27.92 41.22 -12.84
CA GLY A 84 -27.81 41.97 -14.09
C GLY A 84 -26.37 42.36 -14.47
N ILE A 85 -25.39 41.67 -13.88
CA ILE A 85 -23.97 41.83 -14.23
C ILE A 85 -23.67 40.73 -15.26
N ASP A 86 -23.93 41.00 -16.53
CA ASP A 86 -23.45 40.18 -17.64
C ASP A 86 -21.95 40.42 -17.84
N LEU A 87 -21.20 39.32 -17.98
CA LEU A 87 -19.75 39.31 -18.19
C LEU A 87 -19.45 39.07 -19.68
#